data_AF-R1EQE0-F1
#
_entry.id   AF-R1EQE0-F1
#
_cell.length_a   1.000
_cell.length_b   1.000
_cell.length_c   1.000
_cell.angle_alpha   90.00
_cell.angle_beta   90.00
_cell.angle_gamma   90.00
#
_symmetry.space_group_name_H-M   'P 1'
#
loop_
_entity.id
_entity.type
_entity.pdbx_description
1 polymer ?
#
loop_
_entity_poly.entity_id
_entity_poly.type
_entity_poly.pdbx_seq_one_letter_code
_entity_poly.pdbx_strand_id
1 'polypeptide(L)'
;MVKAVQQEQAIAQNIITRAMEMLGQTTDYAEVIKKWTESERMGLAWKRYDRLEWIHGPNEQKMKVHRGAAAVDENIDEGSDVDFDLDVDDTMGDDGVTKEFDDERTFELVLKNGLIIRLQAFDKTTKKEWIRRLRQLAKYWKYRSATDIQLFKTVRKYNLELLNIDEEAEAIVGQFARKWEVSHAHASPELYNLCGISACRSIHISGVLFRKPRRHATFTRCSVILSAGTLLIFQDSLRKSTGKQLEHIHHEHISTLDLRDCYLYSGLLTENDLLYQNRTFDNNKPGHTALPRIYLEDGWTSTDEDYMTCFAIWHGRKKSLFRRGGNAEEKALQEKEGGRRSRFKLVSQLGVPGNTMVFKARSRAERDHWVLAIQTESERLAQAEEVRIVGDE
;
A
#
# COMPACT_ATOMS: atom_id res chain seq x y z
N MET A 1 34.60 29.70 8.20
CA MET A 1 33.15 29.88 8.48
C MET A 1 32.86 30.37 9.89
N VAL A 2 33.35 29.75 10.97
CA VAL A 2 33.05 30.17 12.37
C VAL A 2 33.34 31.66 12.66
N LYS A 3 34.46 32.19 12.15
CA LYS A 3 34.82 33.61 12.36
C LYS A 3 33.87 34.60 11.65
N ALA A 4 33.33 34.24 10.49
CA ALA A 4 32.43 35.12 9.73
C ALA A 4 31.03 35.16 10.38
N VAL A 5 30.51 34.00 10.81
CA VAL A 5 29.23 33.91 11.53
C VAL A 5 29.30 34.65 12.88
N GLN A 6 30.42 34.55 13.60
CA GLN A 6 30.62 35.31 14.84
C GLN A 6 30.71 36.82 14.60
N GLN A 7 31.32 37.26 13.49
CA GLN A 7 31.38 38.67 13.11
C GLN A 7 29.99 39.21 12.73
N GLU A 8 29.20 38.45 11.96
CA GLU A 8 27.84 38.83 11.59
C GLU A 8 26.91 38.90 12.79
N GLN A 9 27.00 37.93 13.72
CA GLN A 9 26.25 37.97 14.97
C GLN A 9 26.65 39.18 15.84
N ALA A 10 27.94 39.50 15.92
CA ALA A 10 28.39 40.69 16.65
C ALA A 10 27.90 42.00 16.01
N ILE A 11 27.89 42.08 14.68
CA ILE A 11 27.37 43.25 13.95
C ILE A 11 25.86 43.38 14.16
N ALA A 12 25.10 42.28 14.02
CA ALA A 12 23.65 42.27 14.21
C ALA A 12 23.26 42.66 15.64
N GLN A 13 23.99 42.15 16.65
CA GLN A 13 23.77 42.52 18.05
C GLN A 13 24.04 44.00 18.29
N ASN A 14 25.11 44.56 17.69
CA ASN A 14 25.44 45.97 17.82
C ASN A 14 24.36 46.88 17.18
N ILE A 15 23.81 46.47 16.03
CA ILE A 15 22.70 47.18 15.37
C ILE A 15 21.45 47.18 16.26
N ILE A 16 21.10 46.03 16.85
CA ILE A 16 19.95 45.93 17.76
C ILE A 16 20.14 46.84 18.97
N THR A 17 21.32 46.80 19.63
CA THR A 17 21.61 47.65 20.80
C THR A 17 21.48 49.13 20.46
N ARG A 18 22.09 49.57 19.35
CA ARG A 18 22.06 50.98 18.93
C ARG A 18 20.66 51.44 18.53
N ALA A 19 19.87 50.57 17.88
CA ALA A 19 18.47 50.87 17.57
C ALA A 19 17.63 51.05 18.85
N MET A 20 17.84 50.22 19.86
CA MET A 20 17.16 50.33 21.15
C MET A 20 17.57 51.59 21.93
N GLU A 21 18.86 51.97 21.89
CA GLU A 21 19.33 53.23 22.48
C GLU A 21 18.71 54.46 21.81
N MET A 22 18.65 54.49 20.48
CA MET A 22 18.03 55.61 19.74
C MET A 22 16.53 55.71 20.01
N LEU A 23 15.83 54.57 20.04
CA LEU A 23 14.41 54.54 20.35
C LEU A 23 14.16 54.96 21.81
N GLY A 24 15.06 54.61 22.73
CA GLY A 24 14.98 54.98 24.16
C GLY A 24 15.14 56.48 24.44
N GLN A 25 15.73 57.24 23.51
CA GLN A 25 15.82 58.71 23.61
C GLN A 25 14.51 59.41 23.25
N THR A 26 13.55 58.69 22.65
CA THR A 26 12.25 59.25 22.25
C THR A 26 11.23 58.97 23.36
N THR A 27 10.69 60.03 23.98
CA THR A 27 9.80 59.94 25.14
C THR A 27 8.52 59.14 24.86
N ASP A 28 8.05 59.15 23.61
CA ASP A 28 6.77 58.57 23.21
C ASP A 28 6.76 57.03 23.20
N TYR A 29 7.94 56.39 23.16
CA TYR A 29 8.08 54.93 23.10
C TYR A 29 8.67 54.32 24.38
N ALA A 30 8.92 55.13 25.41
CA ALA A 30 9.65 54.70 26.61
C ALA A 30 8.99 53.51 27.34
N GLU A 31 7.65 53.50 27.46
CA GLU A 31 6.93 52.39 28.09
C GLU A 31 6.96 51.09 27.26
N VAL A 32 6.88 51.22 25.94
CA VAL A 32 6.90 50.08 25.00
C VAL A 32 8.29 49.44 24.99
N ILE A 33 9.34 50.25 24.97
CA ILE A 33 10.74 49.79 24.98
C ILE A 33 11.09 49.12 26.30
N LYS A 34 10.62 49.66 27.43
CA LYS A 34 10.80 49.05 28.75
C LYS A 34 10.16 47.66 28.79
N LYS A 35 8.92 47.53 28.29
CA LYS A 35 8.24 46.24 28.19
C LYS A 35 9.01 45.26 27.30
N TRP A 36 9.46 45.68 26.11
CA TRP A 36 10.19 44.80 25.18
C TRP A 36 11.54 44.33 25.70
N THR A 37 12.26 45.21 26.41
CA THR A 37 13.56 44.86 27.00
C THR A 37 13.43 43.86 28.15
N GLU A 38 12.33 43.91 28.91
CA GLU A 38 12.10 43.04 30.07
C GLU A 38 11.43 41.70 29.70
N SER A 39 10.55 41.66 28.69
CA SER A 39 9.71 40.48 28.40
C SER A 39 10.03 39.72 27.11
N GLU A 40 10.65 40.34 26.11
CA GLU A 40 10.74 39.76 24.76
C GLU A 40 12.18 39.59 24.28
N ARG A 41 12.42 38.49 23.54
CA ARG A 41 13.71 38.27 22.87
C ARG A 41 13.68 38.93 21.49
N MET A 42 14.41 40.03 21.35
CA MET A 42 14.47 40.81 20.11
C MET A 42 15.37 40.16 19.05
N GLY A 43 15.04 40.38 17.78
CA GLY A 43 15.81 39.91 16.62
C GLY A 43 15.88 40.95 15.51
N LEU A 44 16.80 40.77 14.58
CA LEU A 44 16.99 41.64 13.43
C LEU A 44 16.42 40.98 12.18
N ALA A 45 15.68 41.74 11.37
CA ALA A 45 15.15 41.28 10.08
C ALA A 45 15.22 42.38 9.03
N TRP A 46 15.39 42.00 7.76
CA TRP A 46 15.17 42.87 6.61
C TRP A 46 13.72 42.82 6.19
N LYS A 47 13.13 44.00 5.94
CA LYS A 47 11.83 44.12 5.30
C LYS A 47 12.04 44.50 3.84
N ARG A 48 11.86 43.55 2.92
CA ARG A 48 11.82 43.81 1.48
C ARG A 48 10.38 43.70 1.00
N TYR A 49 9.78 44.85 0.68
CA TYR A 49 8.37 44.99 0.34
C TYR A 49 7.47 44.33 1.41
N ASP A 50 6.79 43.24 1.07
CA ASP A 50 5.87 42.50 1.95
C ASP A 50 6.51 41.28 2.64
N ARG A 51 7.83 41.10 2.54
CA ARG A 51 8.55 39.97 3.16
C ARG A 51 9.50 40.44 4.27
N LEU A 52 9.46 39.71 5.38
CA LEU A 52 10.37 39.81 6.51
C LEU A 52 11.36 38.66 6.45
N GLU A 53 12.65 38.97 6.31
CA GLU A 53 13.76 38.02 6.27
C GLU A 53 14.58 38.19 7.55
N TRP A 54 14.59 37.19 8.44
CA TRP A 54 15.33 37.27 9.70
C TRP A 54 16.83 37.10 9.47
N ILE A 55 17.62 38.02 10.04
CA ILE A 55 19.09 38.05 10.00
C ILE A 55 19.65 37.50 11.31
N HIS A 56 18.95 37.70 12.43
CA HIS A 56 19.39 37.25 13.75
C HIS A 56 18.21 37.09 14.73
N GLY A 57 18.05 35.93 15.40
CA GLY A 57 17.11 35.78 16.53
C GLY A 57 16.63 34.34 16.82
N PRO A 58 16.00 34.10 18.00
CA PRO A 58 15.62 32.75 18.47
C PRO A 58 14.53 32.03 17.64
N ASN A 59 13.86 32.73 16.73
CA ASN A 59 12.85 32.14 15.83
C ASN A 59 13.45 31.49 14.57
N GLU A 60 14.75 31.60 14.36
CA GLU A 60 15.51 30.96 13.27
C GLU A 60 15.50 29.41 13.38
N GLN A 61 15.25 28.87 14.58
CA GLN A 61 15.31 27.42 14.84
C GLN A 61 13.97 26.67 14.69
N LYS A 62 12.86 27.31 14.30
CA LYS A 62 11.52 26.67 14.30
C LYS A 62 10.96 26.22 12.96
N MET A 63 11.77 26.13 11.90
CA MET A 63 11.37 25.51 10.62
C MET A 63 12.47 24.64 10.01
N LYS A 64 12.99 23.64 10.73
CA LYS A 64 14.00 22.74 10.17
C LYS A 64 13.48 21.34 9.91
N VAL A 65 13.65 20.93 8.65
CA VAL A 65 13.93 19.56 8.20
C VAL A 65 14.85 18.89 9.24
N HIS A 66 14.49 17.71 9.73
CA HIS A 66 15.36 16.97 10.65
C HIS A 66 16.49 16.32 9.84
N ARG A 67 17.64 17.00 9.77
CA ARG A 67 18.89 16.44 9.23
C ARG A 67 19.43 15.40 10.22
N GLY A 68 19.78 14.20 9.74
CA GLY A 68 20.33 13.10 10.54
C GLY A 68 19.31 12.01 10.91
N ALA A 69 18.15 11.99 10.26
CA ALA A 69 17.13 10.96 10.49
C ALA A 69 17.39 9.68 9.68
N ALA A 70 18.19 9.76 8.61
CA ALA A 70 18.63 8.61 7.80
C ALA A 70 20.15 8.67 7.56
N ALA A 71 20.80 7.50 7.45
CA ALA A 71 22.25 7.39 7.18
C ALA A 71 22.71 8.06 5.87
N VAL A 72 21.77 8.39 4.97
CA VAL A 72 22.04 9.11 3.72
C VAL A 72 22.25 10.60 3.97
N ASP A 73 21.73 11.16 5.08
CA ASP A 73 21.81 12.58 5.41
C ASP A 73 23.21 13.06 5.78
N GLU A 74 24.10 12.15 6.22
CA GLU A 74 25.48 12.50 6.59
C GLU A 74 26.33 12.90 5.37
N ASN A 75 25.88 12.55 4.15
CA ASN A 75 26.60 12.77 2.90
C ASN A 75 25.93 13.81 1.98
N ILE A 76 24.94 14.56 2.46
CA ILE A 76 24.17 15.54 1.66
C ILE A 76 24.45 16.95 2.17
N ASP A 77 24.97 17.80 1.29
CA ASP A 77 25.32 19.19 1.58
C ASP A 77 24.15 20.13 1.22
N GLU A 78 24.16 21.34 1.79
CA GLU A 78 23.22 22.41 1.42
C GLU A 78 23.70 23.05 0.13
N GLY A 79 22.84 23.12 -0.89
CA GLY A 79 23.26 23.68 -2.16
C GLY A 79 22.14 24.27 -3.00
N SER A 80 22.54 24.83 -4.13
CA SER A 80 21.67 25.64 -4.98
C SER A 80 20.70 24.76 -5.78
N ASP A 81 19.60 25.39 -6.18
CA ASP A 81 18.48 24.82 -6.93
C ASP A 81 18.85 23.72 -7.93
N VAL A 82 18.08 22.65 -7.95
CA VAL A 82 18.13 21.67 -9.04
C VAL A 82 17.34 22.30 -10.19
N ASP A 83 18.05 22.72 -11.24
CA ASP A 83 17.43 23.37 -12.39
C ASP A 83 16.64 22.33 -13.21
N PHE A 84 15.31 22.39 -13.08
CA PHE A 84 14.37 21.46 -13.72
C PHE A 84 14.30 21.62 -15.25
N ASP A 85 14.90 22.69 -15.78
CA ASP A 85 14.91 23.01 -17.20
C ASP A 85 16.23 22.59 -17.90
N LEU A 86 17.16 21.95 -17.18
CA LEU A 86 18.36 21.38 -17.78
C LEU A 86 18.04 20.05 -18.47
N ASP A 87 18.25 20.00 -19.79
CA ASP A 87 18.30 18.74 -20.54
C ASP A 87 19.49 17.90 -20.04
N VAL A 88 19.21 16.79 -19.36
CA VAL A 88 20.21 15.83 -18.90
C VAL A 88 20.18 14.61 -19.81
N ASP A 89 21.36 14.11 -20.21
CA ASP A 89 21.49 12.89 -21.00
C ASP A 89 20.91 11.69 -20.24
N ASP A 90 20.06 10.91 -20.93
CA ASP A 90 19.41 9.70 -20.43
C ASP A 90 20.48 8.63 -20.14
N THR A 91 20.89 8.50 -18.87
CA THR A 91 21.92 7.56 -18.44
C THR A 91 21.30 6.43 -17.64
N MET A 92 21.76 5.20 -17.86
CA MET A 92 21.31 3.99 -17.14
C MET A 92 21.81 3.91 -15.67
N GLY A 93 22.21 5.04 -15.08
CA GLY A 93 22.63 5.14 -13.68
C GLY A 93 21.44 5.31 -12.73
N ASP A 94 21.65 5.28 -11.42
CA ASP A 94 20.62 5.61 -10.42
C ASP A 94 20.45 7.14 -10.38
N ASP A 95 19.63 7.65 -11.29
CA ASP A 95 19.30 9.06 -11.50
C ASP A 95 18.32 9.55 -10.42
N GLY A 96 18.89 9.79 -9.23
CA GLY A 96 18.18 10.37 -8.09
C GLY A 96 19.05 10.87 -6.94
N VAL A 97 20.39 10.72 -7.02
CA VAL A 97 21.31 11.14 -5.95
C VAL A 97 21.71 12.61 -6.16
N THR A 98 20.81 13.54 -5.84
CA THR A 98 21.17 14.96 -5.73
C THR A 98 21.89 15.20 -4.39
N LYS A 99 23.12 15.70 -4.46
CA LYS A 99 23.95 16.01 -3.27
C LYS A 99 23.53 17.30 -2.56
N GLU A 100 22.62 18.06 -3.17
CA GLU A 100 22.19 19.40 -2.78
C GLU A 100 20.66 19.50 -2.96
N PHE A 101 19.91 20.02 -1.98
CA PHE A 101 18.47 20.26 -2.11
C PHE A 101 18.02 21.54 -1.40
N ASP A 102 17.00 22.20 -1.96
CA ASP A 102 16.41 23.41 -1.38
C ASP A 102 15.44 23.05 -0.23
N ASP A 103 15.89 23.30 1.01
CA ASP A 103 15.11 23.10 2.24
C ASP A 103 13.77 23.87 2.24
N GLU A 104 13.72 25.03 1.59
CA GLU A 104 12.52 25.88 1.56
C GLU A 104 11.42 25.28 0.67
N ARG A 105 11.81 24.57 -0.39
CA ARG A 105 10.91 23.91 -1.37
C ARG A 105 10.68 22.42 -1.12
N THR A 106 11.47 21.79 -0.25
CA THR A 106 11.36 20.35 0.05
C THR A 106 10.39 20.07 1.19
N PHE A 107 9.55 19.04 1.07
CA PHE A 107 8.70 18.53 2.16
C PHE A 107 8.93 17.03 2.40
N GLU A 108 8.66 16.61 3.63
CA GLU A 108 8.93 15.26 4.09
C GLU A 108 7.62 14.49 4.33
N LEU A 109 7.58 13.24 3.87
CA LEU A 109 6.54 12.26 4.20
C LEU A 109 7.11 11.24 5.16
N VAL A 110 6.61 11.28 6.40
CA VAL A 110 6.97 10.31 7.43
C VAL A 110 6.03 9.11 7.31
N LEU A 111 6.59 7.96 6.96
CA LEU A 111 5.88 6.68 6.86
C LEU A 111 5.67 6.05 8.25
N LYS A 112 4.77 5.06 8.33
CA LYS A 112 4.47 4.36 9.61
C LYS A 112 5.66 3.58 10.17
N ASN A 113 6.57 3.13 9.30
CA ASN A 113 7.80 2.45 9.68
C ASN A 113 8.91 3.43 10.12
N GLY A 114 8.62 4.72 10.22
CA GLY A 114 9.60 5.74 10.60
C GLY A 114 10.51 6.20 9.46
N LEU A 115 10.40 5.58 8.28
CA LEU A 115 11.14 6.04 7.10
C LEU A 115 10.60 7.36 6.58
N ILE A 116 11.48 8.14 5.99
CA ILE A 116 11.18 9.49 5.51
C ILE A 116 11.39 9.52 3.99
N ILE A 117 10.38 9.99 3.26
CA ILE A 117 10.50 10.33 1.85
C ILE A 117 10.61 11.85 1.76
N ARG A 118 11.65 12.36 1.09
CA ARG A 118 11.77 13.79 0.80
C ARG A 118 11.39 14.05 -0.65
N LEU A 119 10.53 15.05 -0.85
CA LEU A 119 10.08 15.47 -2.18
C LEU A 119 10.25 16.97 -2.32
N GLN A 120 10.83 17.41 -3.43
CA GLN A 120 10.99 18.83 -3.75
C GLN A 120 9.80 19.31 -4.59
N ALA A 121 9.19 20.44 -4.20
CA ALA A 121 8.12 21.08 -4.95
C ALA A 121 8.68 22.23 -5.81
N PHE A 122 7.98 22.57 -6.90
CA PHE A 122 8.35 23.66 -7.80
C PHE A 122 8.47 25.02 -7.09
N ASP A 123 7.51 25.37 -6.24
CA ASP A 123 7.48 26.64 -5.49
C ASP A 123 7.08 26.42 -4.02
N LYS A 124 7.44 27.38 -3.15
CA LYS A 124 7.08 27.40 -1.72
C LYS A 124 5.56 27.40 -1.52
N THR A 125 4.80 28.03 -2.41
CA THR A 125 3.32 28.01 -2.34
C THR A 125 2.79 26.61 -2.65
N THR A 126 3.30 25.97 -3.70
CA THR A 126 2.95 24.60 -4.11
C THR A 126 3.34 23.58 -3.04
N LYS A 127 4.50 23.73 -2.37
CA LYS A 127 4.87 22.93 -1.20
C LYS A 127 3.82 22.98 -0.10
N LYS A 128 3.38 24.19 0.28
CA LYS A 128 2.35 24.35 1.33
C LYS A 128 1.03 23.71 0.92
N GLU A 129 0.66 23.83 -0.36
CA GLU A 129 -0.56 23.21 -0.89
C GLU A 129 -0.47 21.68 -0.91
N TRP A 130 0.66 21.11 -1.35
CA TRP A 130 0.92 19.66 -1.28
C TRP A 130 0.80 19.15 0.15
N ILE A 131 1.49 19.80 1.11
CA ILE A 131 1.42 19.43 2.52
C ILE A 131 -0.03 19.45 3.02
N ARG A 132 -0.80 20.50 2.68
CA ARG A 132 -2.20 20.62 3.10
C ARG A 132 -3.07 19.50 2.54
N ARG A 133 -2.99 19.23 1.23
CA ARG A 133 -3.80 18.23 0.54
C ARG A 133 -3.43 16.81 0.94
N LEU A 134 -2.13 16.50 1.05
CA LEU A 134 -1.66 15.18 1.50
C LEU A 134 -2.07 14.90 2.94
N ARG A 135 -2.04 15.90 3.84
CA ARG A 135 -2.56 15.73 5.20
C ARG A 135 -4.07 15.46 5.22
N GLN A 136 -4.84 16.18 4.41
CA GLN A 136 -6.28 15.93 4.27
C GLN A 136 -6.56 14.53 3.74
N LEU A 137 -5.83 14.11 2.71
CA LEU A 137 -5.93 12.78 2.10
C LEU A 137 -5.58 11.68 3.11
N ALA A 138 -4.45 11.82 3.82
CA ALA A 138 -4.04 10.88 4.85
C ALA A 138 -5.05 10.81 6.00
N LYS A 139 -5.61 11.94 6.44
CA LYS A 139 -6.67 11.98 7.46
C LYS A 139 -7.93 11.28 7.00
N TYR A 140 -8.37 11.55 5.77
CA TYR A 140 -9.54 10.93 5.16
C TYR A 140 -9.38 9.41 5.11
N TRP A 141 -8.29 8.90 4.52
CA TRP A 141 -8.11 7.46 4.39
C TRP A 141 -7.91 6.75 5.73
N LYS A 142 -7.21 7.36 6.69
CA LYS A 142 -7.12 6.80 8.06
C LYS A 142 -8.49 6.68 8.71
N TYR A 143 -9.31 7.73 8.61
CA TYR A 143 -10.66 7.70 9.17
C TYR A 143 -11.54 6.70 8.43
N ARG A 144 -11.52 6.70 7.09
CA ARG A 144 -12.29 5.78 6.26
C ARG A 144 -11.95 4.32 6.55
N SER A 145 -10.67 3.95 6.59
CA SER A 145 -10.25 2.58 6.92
C SER A 145 -10.67 2.20 8.35
N ALA A 146 -10.57 3.11 9.32
CA ALA A 146 -11.03 2.86 10.67
C ALA A 146 -12.55 2.66 10.73
N THR A 147 -13.33 3.50 10.05
CA THR A 147 -14.79 3.39 9.94
C THR A 147 -15.19 2.07 9.29
N ASP A 148 -14.53 1.65 8.22
CA ASP A 148 -14.82 0.39 7.52
C ASP A 148 -14.60 -0.81 8.45
N ILE A 149 -13.50 -0.83 9.20
CA ILE A 149 -13.23 -1.87 10.20
C ILE A 149 -14.28 -1.86 11.31
N GLN A 150 -14.67 -0.68 11.82
CA GLN A 150 -15.68 -0.58 12.87
C GLN A 150 -17.05 -1.06 12.38
N LEU A 151 -17.42 -0.72 11.15
CA LEU A 151 -18.63 -1.21 10.50
C LEU A 151 -18.60 -2.75 10.38
N PHE A 152 -17.49 -3.33 9.93
CA PHE A 152 -17.30 -4.78 9.89
C PHE A 152 -17.52 -5.43 11.26
N LYS A 153 -16.91 -4.88 12.31
CA LYS A 153 -17.07 -5.39 13.69
C LYS A 153 -18.50 -5.27 14.20
N THR A 154 -19.15 -4.16 13.91
CA THR A 154 -20.52 -3.87 14.37
C THR A 154 -21.52 -4.81 13.72
N VAL A 155 -21.41 -5.00 12.40
CA VAL A 155 -22.26 -5.94 11.64
C VAL A 155 -22.02 -7.38 12.08
N ARG A 156 -20.76 -7.77 12.28
CA ARG A 156 -20.41 -9.09 12.81
C ARG A 156 -21.05 -9.32 14.19
N LYS A 157 -20.83 -8.41 15.13
CA LYS A 157 -21.39 -8.50 16.49
C LYS A 157 -22.91 -8.59 16.46
N TYR A 158 -23.57 -7.75 15.67
CA TYR A 158 -25.02 -7.78 15.52
C TYR A 158 -25.53 -9.12 14.99
N ASN A 159 -24.86 -9.71 14.00
CA ASN A 159 -25.24 -11.01 13.45
C ASN A 159 -24.99 -12.17 14.43
N LEU A 160 -23.92 -12.10 15.22
CA LEU A 160 -23.67 -13.09 16.29
C LEU A 160 -24.80 -13.06 17.34
N GLU A 161 -25.20 -11.87 17.77
CA GLU A 161 -26.30 -11.67 18.72
C GLU A 161 -27.65 -12.13 18.14
N LEU A 162 -27.92 -11.80 16.88
CA LEU A 162 -29.18 -12.13 16.22
C LEU A 162 -29.35 -13.64 15.95
N LEU A 163 -28.28 -14.32 15.56
CA LEU A 163 -28.27 -15.76 15.34
C LEU A 163 -28.04 -16.56 16.63
N ASN A 164 -27.74 -15.86 17.74
CA ASN A 164 -27.38 -16.46 19.04
C ASN A 164 -26.24 -17.49 18.91
N ILE A 165 -25.19 -17.10 18.17
CA ILE A 165 -23.99 -17.90 17.93
C ILE A 165 -22.76 -17.18 18.49
N ASP A 166 -21.76 -17.95 18.89
CA ASP A 166 -20.45 -17.42 19.25
C ASP A 166 -19.52 -17.31 18.03
N GLU A 167 -18.34 -16.71 18.24
CA GLU A 167 -17.33 -16.52 17.18
C GLU A 167 -16.82 -17.86 16.61
N GLU A 168 -16.84 -18.94 17.41
CA GLU A 168 -16.43 -20.27 16.96
C GLU A 168 -17.51 -20.93 16.08
N ALA A 169 -18.77 -20.90 16.51
CA ALA A 169 -19.89 -21.37 15.70
C ALA A 169 -20.05 -20.52 14.44
N GLU A 170 -19.69 -19.24 14.44
CA GLU A 170 -19.70 -18.40 13.24
C GLU A 170 -18.91 -19.02 12.09
N ALA A 171 -17.71 -19.55 12.36
CA ALA A 171 -16.84 -20.16 11.36
C ALA A 171 -17.52 -21.36 10.69
N ILE A 172 -18.18 -22.21 11.48
CA ILE A 172 -18.91 -23.41 11.04
C ILE A 172 -20.19 -23.00 10.29
N VAL A 173 -21.01 -22.15 10.91
CA VAL A 173 -22.30 -21.71 10.37
C VAL A 173 -22.10 -21.03 9.02
N GLY A 174 -21.21 -20.06 8.89
CA GLY A 174 -21.07 -19.39 7.59
C GLY A 174 -20.46 -20.23 6.47
N GLN A 175 -19.93 -21.44 6.73
CA GLN A 175 -19.48 -22.35 5.68
C GLN A 175 -20.47 -23.47 5.37
N PHE A 176 -21.11 -24.04 6.40
CA PHE A 176 -21.93 -25.24 6.26
C PHE A 176 -23.42 -24.98 6.44
N ALA A 177 -23.80 -23.82 6.97
CA ALA A 177 -25.19 -23.53 7.21
C ALA A 177 -25.97 -23.42 5.90
N ARG A 178 -27.19 -23.95 5.94
CA ARG A 178 -28.13 -23.83 4.84
C ARG A 178 -28.64 -22.41 4.75
N LYS A 179 -29.06 -21.99 3.55
CA LYS A 179 -29.58 -20.62 3.31
C LYS A 179 -30.69 -20.20 4.27
N TRP A 180 -31.53 -21.14 4.74
CA TRP A 180 -32.61 -20.85 5.69
C TRP A 180 -32.12 -20.67 7.14
N GLU A 181 -30.97 -21.24 7.51
CA GLU A 181 -30.38 -21.08 8.84
C GLU A 181 -29.77 -19.68 9.01
N VAL A 182 -29.30 -19.09 7.90
CA VAL A 182 -28.72 -17.74 7.85
C VAL A 182 -29.68 -16.68 7.28
N SER A 183 -30.95 -17.01 7.03
CA SER A 183 -31.90 -16.09 6.39
C SER A 183 -32.19 -14.84 7.24
N HIS A 184 -32.01 -14.96 8.55
CA HIS A 184 -32.19 -13.85 9.50
C HIS A 184 -30.94 -12.99 9.64
N ALA A 185 -29.81 -13.36 9.04
CA ALA A 185 -28.58 -12.58 9.14
C ALA A 185 -28.76 -11.21 8.44
N HIS A 186 -28.23 -10.17 9.05
CA HIS A 186 -28.29 -8.82 8.50
C HIS A 186 -27.06 -8.53 7.62
N ALA A 187 -27.32 -8.15 6.37
CA ALA A 187 -26.30 -7.67 5.44
C ALA A 187 -26.34 -6.13 5.41
N SER A 188 -25.23 -5.49 5.81
CA SER A 188 -25.15 -4.03 5.77
C SER A 188 -25.04 -3.51 4.33
N PRO A 189 -25.89 -2.56 3.92
CA PRO A 189 -25.80 -1.94 2.59
C PRO A 189 -24.54 -1.07 2.42
N GLU A 190 -23.93 -0.63 3.52
CA GLU A 190 -22.69 0.15 3.48
C GLU A 190 -21.46 -0.74 3.16
N LEU A 191 -21.47 -1.99 3.64
CA LEU A 191 -20.44 -3.00 3.32
C LEU A 191 -20.63 -3.55 1.90
N TYR A 192 -21.87 -3.90 1.55
CA TYR A 192 -22.23 -4.48 0.26
C TYR A 192 -22.93 -3.44 -0.60
N ASN A 193 -22.20 -2.40 -0.97
CA ASN A 193 -22.72 -1.29 -1.76
C ASN A 193 -22.64 -1.55 -3.27
N LEU A 194 -23.44 -0.82 -4.06
CA LEU A 194 -23.47 -0.91 -5.52
C LEU A 194 -22.24 -0.29 -6.22
N CYS A 195 -21.32 0.33 -5.47
CA CYS A 195 -20.17 1.04 -6.04
C CYS A 195 -19.31 0.13 -6.93
N GLY A 196 -19.18 -1.15 -6.55
CA GLY A 196 -18.43 -2.14 -7.30
C GLY A 196 -19.03 -2.47 -8.67
N ILE A 197 -20.36 -2.54 -8.75
CA ILE A 197 -21.08 -2.79 -10.01
C ILE A 197 -21.01 -1.56 -10.91
N SER A 198 -21.23 -0.37 -10.33
CA SER A 198 -21.24 0.91 -11.04
C SER A 198 -19.85 1.47 -11.33
N ALA A 199 -18.77 0.79 -10.90
CA ALA A 199 -17.38 1.24 -11.02
C ALA A 199 -17.13 2.69 -10.54
N CYS A 200 -17.78 3.12 -9.44
CA CYS A 200 -17.69 4.53 -9.01
C CYS A 200 -16.30 4.94 -8.50
N ARG A 201 -15.41 3.96 -8.24
CA ARG A 201 -14.03 4.18 -7.78
C ARG A 201 -13.06 3.37 -8.63
N SER A 202 -11.89 3.93 -8.88
CA SER A 202 -10.82 3.24 -9.62
C SER A 202 -10.27 2.04 -8.87
N ILE A 203 -10.17 2.13 -7.53
CA ILE A 203 -9.78 1.01 -6.67
C ILE A 203 -11.06 0.41 -6.08
N HIS A 204 -11.32 -0.85 -6.40
CA HIS A 204 -12.47 -1.58 -5.88
C HIS A 204 -12.21 -2.02 -4.44
N ILE A 205 -11.09 -2.71 -4.23
CA ILE A 205 -10.62 -3.15 -2.91
C ILE A 205 -9.10 -3.20 -2.92
N SER A 206 -8.50 -2.87 -1.78
CA SER A 206 -7.05 -2.98 -1.56
C SER A 206 -6.79 -3.48 -0.15
N GLY A 207 -5.78 -4.32 0.03
CA GLY A 207 -5.45 -4.84 1.33
C GLY A 207 -4.24 -5.77 1.30
N VAL A 208 -3.81 -6.18 2.48
CA VAL A 208 -2.70 -7.11 2.61
C VAL A 208 -3.22 -8.53 2.62
N LEU A 209 -2.66 -9.37 1.76
CA LEU A 209 -2.95 -10.80 1.66
C LEU A 209 -1.66 -11.61 1.77
N PHE A 210 -1.79 -12.90 2.00
CA PHE A 210 -0.68 -13.84 1.87
C PHE A 210 -0.86 -14.65 0.59
N ARG A 211 0.10 -14.53 -0.33
CA ARG A 211 0.07 -15.23 -1.61
C ARG A 211 0.95 -16.47 -1.58
N LYS A 212 0.46 -17.52 -2.21
CA LYS A 212 1.19 -18.74 -2.53
C LYS A 212 1.14 -18.94 -4.05
N PRO A 213 2.24 -18.63 -4.78
CA PRO A 213 2.22 -18.56 -6.24
C PRO A 213 2.16 -19.92 -6.95
N ARG A 214 2.56 -21.01 -6.26
CA ARG A 214 2.57 -22.38 -6.77
C ARG A 214 2.21 -23.34 -5.63
N ARG A 215 1.76 -24.55 -5.98
CA ARG A 215 1.37 -25.57 -4.99
C ARG A 215 2.43 -25.80 -3.91
N HIS A 216 3.70 -25.98 -4.28
CA HIS A 216 4.81 -26.25 -3.34
C HIS A 216 5.51 -24.99 -2.81
N ALA A 217 5.03 -23.78 -3.16
CA ALA A 217 5.62 -22.54 -2.66
C ALA A 217 5.18 -22.24 -1.23
N THR A 218 5.91 -21.38 -0.53
CA THR A 218 5.52 -20.84 0.77
C THR A 218 4.61 -19.62 0.60
N PHE A 219 3.88 -19.28 1.67
CA PHE A 219 3.11 -18.04 1.72
C PHE A 219 4.02 -16.83 1.91
N THR A 220 3.85 -15.83 1.05
CA THR A 220 4.54 -14.55 1.12
C THR A 220 3.52 -13.43 1.31
N ARG A 221 3.80 -12.51 2.23
CA ARG A 221 2.95 -11.33 2.47
C ARG A 221 3.05 -10.36 1.28
N CYS A 222 1.92 -9.96 0.74
CA CYS A 222 1.81 -9.07 -0.41
C CYS A 222 0.68 -8.06 -0.22
N SER A 223 0.87 -6.85 -0.74
CA SER A 223 -0.18 -5.86 -0.88
C SER A 223 -0.88 -6.10 -2.21
N VAL A 224 -2.20 -6.20 -2.19
CA VAL A 224 -3.00 -6.53 -3.36
C VAL A 224 -3.98 -5.40 -3.61
N ILE A 225 -4.11 -5.00 -4.87
CA ILE A 225 -5.03 -3.95 -5.32
C ILE A 225 -5.87 -4.52 -6.47
N LEU A 226 -7.18 -4.49 -6.31
CA LEU A 226 -8.13 -4.83 -7.37
C LEU A 226 -8.59 -3.53 -8.05
N SER A 227 -8.31 -3.42 -9.35
CA SER A 227 -8.70 -2.26 -10.15
C SER A 227 -9.09 -2.69 -11.56
N ALA A 228 -10.28 -2.28 -12.00
CA ALA A 228 -10.76 -2.42 -13.37
C ALA A 228 -10.62 -3.83 -13.98
N GLY A 229 -10.88 -4.88 -13.19
CA GLY A 229 -10.75 -6.27 -13.64
C GLY A 229 -9.32 -6.84 -13.65
N THR A 230 -8.37 -6.11 -13.07
CA THR A 230 -6.99 -6.57 -12.89
C THR A 230 -6.60 -6.57 -11.42
N LEU A 231 -5.87 -7.61 -11.01
CA LEU A 231 -5.32 -7.76 -9.68
C LEU A 231 -3.82 -7.43 -9.72
N LEU A 232 -3.46 -6.30 -9.12
CA LEU A 232 -2.08 -5.85 -8.99
C LEU A 232 -1.52 -6.38 -7.68
N ILE A 233 -0.38 -7.08 -7.75
CA ILE A 233 0.25 -7.71 -6.61
C ILE A 233 1.62 -7.08 -6.38
N PHE A 234 1.78 -6.49 -5.20
CA PHE A 234 3.01 -5.85 -4.77
C PHE A 234 3.64 -6.59 -3.60
N GLN A 235 4.96 -6.58 -3.53
CA GLN A 235 5.72 -7.14 -2.43
C GLN A 235 5.57 -6.24 -1.21
N ASP A 236 5.13 -6.80 -0.07
CA ASP A 236 4.96 -6.02 1.16
C ASP A 236 6.15 -6.13 2.13
N SER A 237 6.96 -7.18 2.02
CA SER A 237 8.15 -7.34 2.87
C SER A 237 9.36 -7.72 2.04
N LEU A 238 10.40 -6.91 2.11
CA LEU A 238 11.73 -7.23 1.60
C LEU A 238 12.54 -7.90 2.71
N ARG A 239 13.30 -8.95 2.40
CA ARG A 239 14.13 -9.67 3.37
C ARG A 239 15.56 -9.80 2.85
N LYS A 240 16.54 -9.66 3.74
CA LYS A 240 17.95 -10.00 3.42
C LYS A 240 18.08 -11.51 3.20
N SER A 241 19.19 -11.94 2.60
CA SER A 241 19.57 -13.36 2.53
C SER A 241 19.63 -14.04 3.91
N THR A 242 19.80 -13.26 4.98
CA THR A 242 19.78 -13.72 6.39
C THR A 242 18.37 -13.87 6.98
N GLY A 243 17.31 -13.55 6.22
CA GLY A 243 15.91 -13.65 6.63
C GLY A 243 15.36 -12.44 7.40
N LYS A 244 16.22 -11.48 7.80
CA LYS A 244 15.81 -10.25 8.49
C LYS A 244 14.98 -9.37 7.55
N GLN A 245 13.82 -8.91 8.02
CA GLN A 245 12.97 -7.97 7.30
C GLN A 245 13.69 -6.62 7.17
N LEU A 246 13.71 -6.10 5.95
CA LEU A 246 14.21 -4.77 5.64
C LEU A 246 13.05 -3.79 5.64
N GLU A 247 13.22 -2.72 6.41
CA GLU A 247 12.40 -1.54 6.28
C GLU A 247 12.68 -0.92 4.92
N HIS A 248 11.63 -0.72 4.15
CA HIS A 248 11.70 -0.18 2.80
C HIS A 248 10.52 0.79 2.60
N ILE A 249 10.69 1.70 1.65
CA ILE A 249 9.75 2.77 1.36
C ILE A 249 8.74 2.36 0.28
N HIS A 250 9.17 1.54 -0.68
CA HIS A 250 8.41 1.23 -1.89
C HIS A 250 7.90 -0.21 -1.90
N HIS A 251 6.68 -0.42 -2.34
CA HIS A 251 6.19 -1.77 -2.62
C HIS A 251 6.53 -2.13 -4.06
N GLU A 252 7.42 -3.11 -4.26
CA GLU A 252 7.82 -3.57 -5.59
C GLU A 252 6.67 -4.31 -6.28
N HIS A 253 6.39 -4.01 -7.55
CA HIS A 253 5.38 -4.73 -8.32
C HIS A 253 5.90 -6.13 -8.67
N ILE A 254 5.21 -7.18 -8.21
CA ILE A 254 5.60 -8.57 -8.47
C ILE A 254 4.92 -9.08 -9.74
N SER A 255 3.61 -8.87 -9.84
CA SER A 255 2.83 -9.44 -10.94
C SER A 255 1.46 -8.80 -11.06
N THR A 256 0.97 -8.72 -12.30
CA THR A 256 -0.41 -8.38 -12.62
C THR A 256 -1.15 -9.64 -13.06
N LEU A 257 -2.34 -9.86 -12.51
CA LEU A 257 -3.23 -10.94 -12.90
C LEU A 257 -4.49 -10.33 -13.51
N ASP A 258 -4.70 -10.58 -14.79
CA ASP A 258 -5.94 -10.23 -15.49
C ASP A 258 -7.02 -11.25 -15.11
N LEU A 259 -8.21 -10.78 -14.72
CA LEU A 259 -9.32 -11.64 -14.31
C LEU A 259 -10.07 -12.27 -15.50
N ARG A 260 -9.75 -11.88 -16.73
CA ARG A 260 -10.28 -12.56 -17.93
C ARG A 260 -9.87 -14.03 -17.95
N ASP A 261 -10.81 -14.90 -18.31
CA ASP A 261 -10.64 -16.36 -18.37
C ASP A 261 -10.10 -16.99 -17.07
N CYS A 262 -10.34 -16.34 -15.92
CA CYS A 262 -9.94 -16.87 -14.61
C CYS A 262 -11.11 -17.57 -13.92
N TYR A 263 -10.80 -18.65 -13.19
CA TYR A 263 -11.75 -19.29 -12.31
C TYR A 263 -11.40 -18.98 -10.86
N LEU A 264 -12.40 -18.52 -10.11
CA LEU A 264 -12.30 -18.23 -8.69
C LEU A 264 -12.98 -19.35 -7.91
N TYR A 265 -12.29 -19.91 -6.92
CA TYR A 265 -12.89 -20.82 -5.95
C TYR A 265 -12.36 -20.55 -4.54
N SER A 266 -13.18 -20.85 -3.54
CA SER A 266 -12.90 -20.56 -2.13
C SER A 266 -13.38 -21.70 -1.23
N GLY A 267 -13.00 -21.67 0.04
CA GLY A 267 -13.46 -22.65 1.04
C GLY A 267 -12.81 -24.02 0.88
N LEU A 268 -13.58 -25.11 1.09
CA LEU A 268 -13.07 -26.49 1.12
C LEU A 268 -12.33 -26.88 -0.17
N LEU A 269 -12.69 -26.30 -1.31
CA LEU A 269 -12.01 -26.56 -2.58
C LEU A 269 -10.53 -26.17 -2.56
N THR A 270 -10.16 -25.18 -1.74
CA THR A 270 -8.77 -24.70 -1.61
C THR A 270 -7.91 -25.64 -0.77
N GLU A 271 -8.51 -26.58 -0.03
CA GLU A 271 -7.79 -27.50 0.85
C GLU A 271 -6.78 -28.36 0.07
N ASN A 272 -7.12 -28.77 -1.15
CA ASN A 272 -6.25 -29.57 -2.01
C ASN A 272 -4.96 -28.84 -2.44
N ASP A 273 -4.99 -27.50 -2.42
CA ASP A 273 -3.85 -26.64 -2.77
C ASP A 273 -2.96 -26.33 -1.55
N LEU A 274 -3.45 -26.61 -0.34
CA LEU A 274 -2.73 -26.45 0.92
C LEU A 274 -2.00 -27.75 1.29
N LEU A 275 -0.86 -28.00 0.64
CA LEU A 275 -0.02 -29.19 0.88
C LEU A 275 0.37 -29.45 2.35
N TYR A 276 0.53 -28.39 3.14
CA TYR A 276 0.85 -28.48 4.56
C TYR A 276 -0.40 -28.07 5.33
N GLN A 277 -1.26 -29.03 5.65
CA GLN A 277 -2.20 -28.84 6.74
C GLN A 277 -1.39 -28.70 8.03
N ASN A 278 -1.69 -27.67 8.82
CA ASN A 278 -0.85 -27.31 9.95
C ASN A 278 -0.72 -28.49 10.93
N ARG A 279 0.52 -28.84 11.26
CA ARG A 279 0.88 -29.77 12.36
C ARG A 279 0.62 -29.18 13.75
N THR A 280 0.06 -27.98 13.84
CA THR A 280 -0.27 -27.35 15.12
C THR A 280 -1.53 -28.00 15.67
N PHE A 281 -1.31 -28.96 16.56
CA PHE A 281 -2.36 -29.63 17.30
C PHE A 281 -2.68 -28.80 18.54
N ASP A 282 -3.93 -28.36 18.67
CA ASP A 282 -4.43 -27.83 19.94
C ASP A 282 -4.84 -29.01 20.82
N ASN A 283 -4.09 -29.25 21.91
CA ASN A 283 -4.40 -30.31 22.87
C ASN A 283 -5.79 -30.13 23.50
N ASN A 284 -6.32 -28.91 23.58
CA ASN A 284 -7.61 -28.63 24.19
C ASN A 284 -8.78 -28.90 23.23
N LYS A 285 -8.52 -28.97 21.92
CA LYS A 285 -9.56 -29.07 20.89
C LYS A 285 -9.15 -30.04 19.77
N PRO A 286 -9.35 -31.36 19.97
CA PRO A 286 -9.04 -32.33 18.93
C PRO A 286 -9.94 -32.11 17.71
N GLY A 287 -9.32 -31.87 16.55
CA GLY A 287 -10.01 -31.66 15.26
C GLY A 287 -10.03 -30.21 14.77
N HIS A 288 -9.73 -29.24 15.64
CA HIS A 288 -9.41 -27.87 15.23
C HIS A 288 -7.91 -27.71 15.04
N THR A 289 -7.50 -27.18 13.89
CA THR A 289 -6.08 -27.01 13.54
C THR A 289 -5.64 -25.55 13.56
N ALA A 290 -6.59 -24.62 13.56
CA ALA A 290 -6.31 -23.20 13.67
C ALA A 290 -6.28 -22.73 15.14
N LEU A 291 -5.16 -22.11 15.51
CA LEU A 291 -5.05 -21.39 16.77
C LEU A 291 -5.80 -20.05 16.67
N PRO A 292 -6.49 -19.59 17.73
CA PRO A 292 -7.07 -18.26 17.79
C PRO A 292 -6.03 -17.16 17.52
N ARG A 293 -6.35 -16.24 16.60
CA ARG A 293 -5.50 -15.12 16.20
C ARG A 293 -6.13 -13.79 16.60
N ILE A 294 -5.30 -12.89 17.13
CA ILE A 294 -5.66 -11.51 17.44
C ILE A 294 -4.75 -10.58 16.64
N TYR A 295 -5.34 -9.71 15.84
CA TYR A 295 -4.63 -8.68 15.09
C TYR A 295 -4.61 -7.40 15.92
N LEU A 296 -3.44 -7.02 16.43
CA LEU A 296 -3.30 -5.90 17.37
C LEU A 296 -3.53 -4.52 16.73
N GLU A 297 -3.35 -4.39 15.41
CA GLU A 297 -3.50 -3.12 14.71
C GLU A 297 -4.93 -2.60 14.75
N ASP A 298 -5.90 -3.50 14.59
CA ASP A 298 -7.31 -3.19 14.52
C ASP A 298 -8.15 -3.88 15.59
N GLY A 299 -7.58 -4.82 16.36
CA GLY A 299 -8.27 -5.62 17.36
C GLY A 299 -9.22 -6.64 16.75
N TRP A 300 -8.95 -7.13 15.54
CA TRP A 300 -9.74 -8.18 14.91
C TRP A 300 -9.37 -9.57 15.46
N THR A 301 -10.36 -10.40 15.75
CA THR A 301 -10.20 -11.78 16.21
C THR A 301 -10.61 -12.75 15.11
N SER A 302 -9.90 -13.87 14.99
CA SER A 302 -10.26 -14.96 14.07
C SER A 302 -9.80 -16.30 14.62
N THR A 303 -10.71 -17.26 14.61
CA THR A 303 -10.50 -18.69 14.93
C THR A 303 -10.64 -19.56 13.67
N ASP A 304 -10.65 -18.94 12.49
CA ASP A 304 -10.95 -19.59 11.22
C ASP A 304 -9.83 -20.55 10.78
N GLU A 305 -10.23 -21.70 10.24
CA GLU A 305 -9.32 -22.67 9.62
C GLU A 305 -8.63 -22.10 8.37
N ASP A 306 -7.50 -22.70 8.00
CA ASP A 306 -6.69 -22.18 6.91
C ASP A 306 -7.41 -22.21 5.56
N TYR A 307 -8.17 -23.27 5.25
CA TYR A 307 -8.99 -23.34 4.04
C TYR A 307 -10.19 -22.37 4.07
N MET A 308 -10.67 -21.98 5.26
CA MET A 308 -11.72 -20.97 5.43
C MET A 308 -11.22 -19.56 5.17
N THR A 309 -9.92 -19.29 5.31
CA THR A 309 -9.33 -17.96 5.06
C THR A 309 -8.71 -17.85 3.67
N CYS A 310 -8.69 -18.95 2.90
CA CYS A 310 -8.09 -19.01 1.58
C CYS A 310 -9.11 -18.92 0.43
N PHE A 311 -8.69 -18.27 -0.64
CA PHE A 311 -9.32 -18.36 -1.96
C PHE A 311 -8.22 -18.59 -3.00
N ALA A 312 -8.59 -19.20 -4.12
CA ALA A 312 -7.67 -19.53 -5.18
C ALA A 312 -8.18 -18.97 -6.50
N ILE A 313 -7.25 -18.39 -7.25
CA ILE A 313 -7.50 -17.95 -8.62
C ILE A 313 -6.72 -18.89 -9.53
N TRP A 314 -7.46 -19.62 -10.35
CA TRP A 314 -6.90 -20.40 -11.43
C TRP A 314 -6.89 -19.56 -12.70
N HIS A 315 -5.75 -19.53 -13.38
CA HIS A 315 -5.64 -18.90 -14.68
C HIS A 315 -5.09 -19.90 -15.71
N GLY A 316 -5.72 -19.95 -16.88
CA GLY A 316 -5.29 -20.80 -17.98
C GLY A 316 -3.94 -20.33 -18.55
N ARG A 317 -3.02 -21.25 -18.82
CA ARG A 317 -1.84 -20.91 -19.63
C ARG A 317 -2.30 -20.69 -21.06
N LYS A 318 -2.26 -19.44 -21.55
CA LYS A 318 -2.58 -19.07 -22.94
C LYS A 318 -1.68 -19.77 -23.99
N LYS A 319 -0.59 -20.45 -23.58
CA LYS A 319 0.27 -21.27 -24.45
C LYS A 319 0.82 -22.50 -23.69
N SER A 320 0.08 -23.61 -23.68
CA SER A 320 0.63 -24.91 -23.26
C SER A 320 1.13 -25.67 -24.50
N LEU A 321 2.45 -25.80 -24.64
CA LEU A 321 3.06 -26.67 -25.64
C LEU A 321 3.04 -28.11 -25.11
N PHE A 322 2.11 -28.94 -25.58
CA PHE A 322 2.10 -30.36 -25.26
C PHE A 322 3.14 -31.11 -26.11
N ARG A 323 3.99 -31.94 -25.46
CA ARG A 323 4.79 -32.96 -26.17
C ARG A 323 3.88 -34.14 -26.47
N ARG A 324 3.87 -34.61 -27.72
CA ARG A 324 3.22 -35.88 -28.08
C ARG A 324 3.87 -37.03 -27.28
N GLY A 325 3.16 -37.56 -26.29
CA GLY A 325 3.41 -38.89 -25.76
C GLY A 325 2.89 -39.89 -26.80
N GLY A 326 3.74 -40.30 -27.75
CA GLY A 326 3.37 -41.32 -28.72
C GLY A 326 3.49 -42.70 -28.09
N ASN A 327 2.45 -43.53 -28.22
CA ASN A 327 2.51 -44.96 -27.94
C ASN A 327 3.62 -45.61 -28.80
N ALA A 328 4.20 -46.70 -28.29
CA ALA A 328 5.36 -47.36 -28.91
C ALA A 328 5.15 -47.78 -30.38
N GLU A 329 3.91 -48.01 -30.80
CA GLU A 329 3.55 -48.37 -32.18
C GLU A 329 3.65 -47.20 -33.19
N GLU A 330 3.43 -45.96 -32.76
CA GLU A 330 3.56 -44.78 -33.65
C GLU A 330 5.03 -44.40 -33.92
N LYS A 331 5.97 -44.80 -33.05
CA LYS A 331 7.40 -44.55 -33.26
C LYS A 331 7.97 -45.37 -34.42
N ALA A 332 7.46 -46.58 -34.64
CA ALA A 332 7.95 -47.47 -35.70
C ALA A 332 7.54 -47.01 -37.11
N LEU A 333 6.40 -46.33 -37.25
CA LEU A 333 5.96 -45.75 -38.53
C LEU A 333 6.68 -44.44 -38.87
N GLN A 334 7.15 -43.69 -37.87
CA GLN A 334 7.77 -42.37 -38.07
C GLN A 334 9.23 -42.41 -38.51
N GLU A 335 9.93 -43.55 -38.36
CA GLU A 335 11.32 -43.70 -38.83
C GLU A 335 11.43 -43.96 -40.34
N LYS A 336 10.32 -44.28 -41.04
CA LYS A 336 10.33 -44.55 -42.48
C LYS A 336 10.09 -43.34 -43.37
N GLU A 337 9.58 -42.22 -42.85
CA GLU A 337 9.43 -40.98 -43.61
C GLU A 337 10.26 -39.87 -42.97
N GLY A 338 11.37 -39.51 -43.62
CA GLY A 338 12.39 -38.55 -43.16
C GLY A 338 11.93 -37.08 -43.07
N GLY A 339 10.79 -36.81 -42.44
CA GLY A 339 10.26 -35.47 -42.22
C GLY A 339 10.40 -35.01 -40.77
N ARG A 340 11.36 -34.13 -40.48
CA ARG A 340 11.38 -33.34 -39.23
C ARG A 340 10.18 -32.38 -39.22
N ARG A 341 9.02 -32.81 -38.73
CA ARG A 341 7.90 -31.91 -38.39
C ARG A 341 7.77 -31.74 -36.88
N SER A 342 7.48 -30.49 -36.49
CA SER A 342 7.49 -29.95 -35.13
C SER A 342 6.75 -30.82 -34.11
N ARG A 343 7.39 -31.08 -32.97
CA ARG A 343 7.01 -32.03 -31.92
C ARG A 343 5.94 -31.52 -30.95
N PHE A 344 5.31 -30.37 -31.25
CA PHE A 344 4.40 -29.67 -30.35
C PHE A 344 3.12 -29.25 -31.08
N LYS A 345 1.97 -29.58 -30.50
CA LYS A 345 0.66 -29.08 -30.94
C LYS A 345 0.13 -28.10 -29.90
N LEU A 346 -0.29 -26.92 -30.36
CA LEU A 346 -1.04 -25.94 -29.56
C LEU A 346 -2.48 -26.46 -29.49
N VAL A 347 -2.99 -26.70 -28.28
CA VAL A 347 -4.39 -27.09 -28.06
C VAL A 347 -5.07 -26.00 -27.26
N SER A 348 -6.10 -25.40 -27.85
CA SER A 348 -7.02 -24.47 -27.20
C SER A 348 -8.24 -25.25 -26.70
N GLN A 349 -8.55 -25.08 -25.42
CA GLN A 349 -9.75 -25.52 -24.69
C GLN A 349 -9.79 -26.95 -24.11
N LEU A 350 -10.18 -26.95 -22.83
CA LEU A 350 -10.45 -28.02 -21.87
C LEU A 350 -9.34 -29.07 -21.66
N GLY A 351 -8.66 -28.98 -20.51
CA GLY A 351 -7.47 -29.80 -20.16
C GLY A 351 -6.14 -29.04 -20.18
N VAL A 352 -6.18 -27.70 -20.30
CA VAL A 352 -4.99 -26.85 -20.28
C VAL A 352 -4.36 -26.85 -18.88
N PRO A 353 -3.05 -27.13 -18.72
CA PRO A 353 -2.37 -26.97 -17.44
C PRO A 353 -2.35 -25.48 -17.09
N GLY A 354 -3.28 -25.09 -16.21
CA GLY A 354 -3.32 -23.76 -15.62
C GLY A 354 -2.37 -23.63 -14.44
N ASN A 355 -2.22 -22.40 -13.97
CA ASN A 355 -1.51 -22.13 -12.73
C ASN A 355 -2.52 -21.65 -11.69
N THR A 356 -2.51 -22.29 -10.54
CA THR A 356 -3.33 -21.92 -9.39
C THR A 356 -2.51 -21.02 -8.48
N MET A 357 -3.06 -19.86 -8.17
CA MET A 357 -2.52 -18.94 -7.18
C MET A 357 -3.45 -18.89 -5.99
N VAL A 358 -2.95 -19.23 -4.81
CA VAL A 358 -3.74 -19.20 -3.57
C VAL A 358 -3.44 -17.92 -2.82
N PHE A 359 -4.48 -17.25 -2.35
CA PHE A 359 -4.42 -16.10 -1.47
C PHE A 359 -5.07 -16.44 -0.14
N LYS A 360 -4.50 -15.95 0.94
CA LYS A 360 -4.98 -16.12 2.31
C LYS A 360 -5.22 -14.75 2.93
N ALA A 361 -6.45 -14.53 3.40
CA ALA A 361 -6.87 -13.36 4.15
C ALA A 361 -6.69 -13.56 5.66
N ARG A 362 -6.97 -12.53 6.48
CA ARG A 362 -6.86 -12.63 7.93
C ARG A 362 -8.01 -13.41 8.56
N SER A 363 -9.19 -13.31 7.97
CA SER A 363 -10.42 -13.96 8.41
C SER A 363 -11.27 -14.44 7.24
N ARG A 364 -12.25 -15.30 7.52
CA ARG A 364 -13.23 -15.74 6.51
C ARG A 364 -14.02 -14.56 5.93
N ALA A 365 -14.47 -13.64 6.78
CA ALA A 365 -15.24 -12.48 6.35
C ALA A 365 -14.44 -11.59 5.38
N GLU A 366 -13.15 -11.38 5.64
CA GLU A 366 -12.28 -10.64 4.74
C GLU A 366 -12.07 -11.38 3.40
N ARG A 367 -11.86 -12.70 3.44
CA ARG A 367 -11.83 -13.55 2.23
C ARG A 367 -13.10 -13.38 1.40
N ASP A 368 -14.27 -13.43 2.03
CA ASP A 368 -15.55 -13.33 1.31
C ASP A 368 -15.72 -11.97 0.65
N HIS A 369 -15.28 -10.90 1.31
CA HIS A 369 -15.28 -9.57 0.71
C HIS A 369 -14.36 -9.49 -0.52
N TRP A 370 -13.19 -10.12 -0.48
CA TRP A 370 -12.31 -10.25 -1.65
C TRP A 370 -12.95 -11.07 -2.78
N VAL A 371 -13.57 -12.20 -2.45
CA VAL A 371 -14.22 -13.08 -3.42
C VAL A 371 -15.37 -12.35 -4.12
N LEU A 372 -16.22 -11.66 -3.37
CA LEU A 372 -17.33 -10.87 -3.91
C LEU A 372 -16.84 -9.71 -4.79
N ALA A 373 -15.80 -9.01 -4.38
CA ALA A 373 -15.19 -7.94 -5.16
C ALA A 373 -14.62 -8.45 -6.50
N ILE A 374 -13.88 -9.56 -6.46
CA ILE A 374 -13.31 -10.20 -7.66
C ILE A 374 -14.42 -10.71 -8.58
N GLN A 375 -15.46 -11.33 -8.02
CA GLN A 375 -16.61 -11.81 -8.78
C GLN A 375 -17.32 -10.65 -9.49
N THR A 376 -17.58 -9.55 -8.78
CA THR A 376 -18.23 -8.35 -9.34
C THR A 376 -17.44 -7.77 -10.52
N GLU A 377 -16.11 -7.66 -10.38
CA GLU A 377 -15.25 -7.20 -11.48
C GLU A 377 -15.21 -8.19 -12.65
N SER A 378 -15.22 -9.50 -12.37
CA SER A 378 -15.22 -10.54 -13.41
C SER A 378 -16.52 -10.53 -14.21
N GLU A 379 -17.67 -10.39 -13.54
CA GLU A 379 -18.98 -10.25 -14.18
C GLU A 379 -19.06 -8.98 -15.03
N ARG A 380 -18.52 -7.85 -14.52
CA ARG A 380 -18.46 -6.60 -15.26
C ARG A 380 -17.60 -6.72 -16.52
N LEU A 381 -16.46 -7.42 -16.45
CA LEU A 381 -15.62 -7.69 -17.63
C LEU A 381 -16.35 -8.56 -18.66
N ALA A 382 -17.04 -9.62 -18.21
CA ALA A 382 -17.80 -10.50 -19.09
C ALA A 382 -18.92 -9.74 -19.83
N GLN A 383 -19.68 -8.90 -19.12
CA GLN A 383 -20.70 -8.04 -19.74
C GLN A 383 -20.12 -7.09 -20.80
N ALA A 384 -18.96 -6.50 -20.53
CA ALA A 384 -18.31 -5.61 -21.50
C ALA A 384 -17.82 -6.35 -22.76
N GLU A 385 -17.50 -7.64 -22.66
CA GLU A 385 -17.14 -8.47 -23.82
C GLU A 385 -18.36 -8.91 -24.64
N GLU A 386 -19.49 -9.24 -23.99
CA GLU A 386 -20.74 -9.59 -24.68
C GLU A 386 -21.33 -8.42 -25.50
N VAL A 387 -21.11 -7.18 -25.07
CA VAL A 387 -21.61 -5.97 -25.74
C VAL A 387 -20.67 -5.47 -26.86
N ARG A 388 -19.62 -6.21 -27.23
CA ARG A 388 -18.85 -5.90 -28.44
C ARG A 388 -19.69 -6.13 -29.68
N ILE A 389 -20.31 -5.06 -30.17
CA ILE A 389 -20.94 -4.97 -31.48
C ILE A 389 -19.88 -5.36 -32.51
N VAL A 390 -20.02 -6.56 -33.07
CA VAL A 390 -19.32 -6.94 -34.29
C VAL A 390 -19.91 -6.03 -35.36
N GLY A 391 -19.12 -5.07 -35.85
CA GLY A 391 -19.48 -4.36 -37.05
C GLY A 391 -19.53 -5.38 -38.17
N ASP A 392 -20.71 -5.57 -38.77
CA ASP A 392 -20.83 -6.29 -40.03
C ASP A 392 -19.99 -5.52 -41.07
N GLU A 393 -18.94 -6.17 -41.57
CA GLU A 393 -18.28 -5.77 -42.83
C GLU A 393 -19.12 -6.22 -44.04
#